data_AF-G5E267-F1
#
_entry.id   AF-G5E267-F1
#
_cell.length_a   1.000
_cell.length_b   1.000
_cell.length_c   1.000
_cell.angle_alpha   90.00
_cell.angle_beta   90.00
_cell.angle_gamma   90.00
#
_symmetry.space_group_name_H-M   'P 1'
#
loop_
_entity.id
_entity.type
_entity.pdbx_description
1 polymer ?
#
loop_
_entity_poly.entity_id
_entity_poly.type
_entity_poly.pdbx_seq_one_letter_code
_entity_poly.pdbx_strand_id
1 'polypeptide(L)'
;EKLLLEEEHKIRLVINRLGLDSLIPPFHHAADKLLTLVDADSNAFGSYMAALKLPKNTAEEQEKRSAALQEGLKEAVQVPLSLAENINTLWLPLLEMSKHGNAACKSDLQVAAKALETGVFGAYFNVLINLREIKDTEF
;
A
#
# COMPACT_ATOMS: atom_id res chain seq x y z
N GLU A 1 34.97 -0.63 -28.32
CA GLU A 1 34.62 0.47 -27.39
C GLU A 1 33.69 1.50 -28.03
N LYS A 2 34.08 2.20 -29.10
CA LYS A 2 33.21 3.21 -29.79
C LYS A 2 31.87 2.66 -30.31
N LEU A 3 31.86 1.47 -30.90
CA LEU A 3 30.65 0.81 -31.41
C LEU A 3 29.69 0.41 -30.27
N LEU A 4 30.23 -0.05 -29.13
CA LEU A 4 29.44 -0.41 -27.95
C LEU A 4 28.74 0.82 -27.35
N LEU A 5 29.45 1.94 -27.24
CA LEU A 5 28.90 3.21 -26.75
C LEU A 5 27.78 3.75 -27.64
N GLU A 6 27.89 3.56 -28.96
CA GLU A 6 26.86 4.00 -29.92
C GLU A 6 25.58 3.15 -29.80
N GLU A 7 25.72 1.84 -29.65
CA GLU A 7 24.59 0.93 -29.42
C GLU A 7 23.92 1.20 -28.06
N GLU A 8 24.68 1.43 -26.99
CA GLU A 8 24.14 1.84 -25.69
C GLU A 8 23.35 3.15 -25.79
N HIS A 9 23.84 4.13 -26.57
CA HIS A 9 23.13 5.38 -26.80
C HIS A 9 21.80 5.17 -27.52
N LYS A 10 21.78 4.34 -28.57
CA LYS A 10 20.55 3.99 -29.30
C LYS A 10 19.54 3.29 -28.39
N ILE A 11 19.99 2.34 -27.56
CA ILE A 11 19.15 1.66 -26.57
C ILE A 11 18.54 2.68 -25.60
N ARG A 12 19.34 3.60 -25.06
CA ARG A 12 18.86 4.63 -24.13
C ARG A 12 17.86 5.60 -24.77
N LEU A 13 18.05 5.95 -26.04
CA LEU A 13 17.06 6.73 -26.79
C LEU A 13 15.72 5.99 -26.95
N VAL A 14 15.76 4.68 -27.18
CA VAL A 14 14.55 3.84 -27.26
C VAL A 14 13.86 3.76 -25.88
N ILE A 15 14.62 3.51 -24.81
CA ILE A 15 14.11 3.49 -23.43
C ILE A 15 13.40 4.81 -23.10
N ASN A 16 14.06 5.95 -23.34
CA ASN A 16 13.48 7.28 -23.08
C ASN A 16 12.26 7.55 -23.95
N ARG A 17 12.28 7.16 -25.23
CA ARG A 17 11.14 7.37 -26.14
C ARG A 17 9.92 6.54 -25.74
N LEU A 18 10.13 5.37 -25.18
CA LEU A 18 9.09 4.48 -24.65
C LEU A 18 8.72 4.80 -23.20
N GLY A 19 9.41 5.74 -22.54
CA GLY A 19 9.19 6.12 -21.14
C GLY A 19 9.47 4.99 -20.13
N LEU A 20 10.28 4.00 -20.49
CA LEU A 20 10.51 2.81 -19.65
C LEU A 20 11.32 3.13 -18.39
N ASP A 21 12.14 4.17 -18.44
CA ASP A 21 12.86 4.74 -17.29
C ASP A 21 11.91 5.26 -16.20
N SER A 22 10.72 5.71 -16.58
CA SER A 22 9.69 6.20 -15.64
C SER A 22 8.91 5.08 -14.94
N LEU A 23 9.03 3.82 -15.38
CA LEU A 23 8.25 2.70 -14.84
C LEU A 23 8.82 2.15 -13.54
N ILE A 24 10.13 2.30 -13.31
CA ILE A 24 10.82 1.77 -12.13
C ILE A 24 10.55 2.58 -10.85
N PRO A 25 10.65 3.94 -10.84
CA PRO A 25 10.49 4.72 -9.61
C PRO A 25 9.17 4.52 -8.86
N PRO A 26 7.99 4.38 -9.51
CA PRO A 26 6.73 4.10 -8.81
C PRO A 26 6.80 2.84 -7.93
N PHE A 27 7.40 1.76 -8.41
CA PHE A 27 7.52 0.52 -7.63
C PHE A 27 8.46 0.66 -6.44
N HIS A 28 9.59 1.37 -6.59
CA HIS A 28 10.50 1.61 -5.47
C HIS A 28 9.83 2.48 -4.40
N HIS A 29 9.21 3.60 -4.79
CA HIS A 29 8.51 4.46 -3.85
C HIS A 29 7.37 3.73 -3.14
N ALA A 30 6.60 2.93 -3.88
CA ALA A 30 5.56 2.13 -3.28
C ALA A 30 6.14 1.08 -2.33
N ALA A 31 7.19 0.34 -2.71
CA ALA A 31 7.82 -0.63 -1.82
C ALA A 31 8.25 -0.01 -0.49
N ASP A 32 8.95 1.14 -0.54
CA ASP A 32 9.35 1.88 0.66
C ASP A 32 8.13 2.31 1.48
N LYS A 33 7.09 2.84 0.82
CA LYS A 33 5.86 3.25 1.49
C LYS A 33 5.13 2.07 2.14
N LEU A 34 4.97 0.95 1.44
CA LEU A 34 4.27 -0.23 1.95
C LEU A 34 4.99 -0.85 3.15
N LEU A 35 6.33 -0.81 3.18
CA LEU A 35 7.10 -1.23 4.35
C LEU A 35 6.76 -0.38 5.59
N THR A 36 6.59 0.94 5.44
CA THR A 36 6.18 1.80 6.58
C THR A 36 4.78 1.48 7.12
N LEU A 37 3.92 0.86 6.31
CA LEU A 37 2.56 0.50 6.73
C LEU A 37 2.54 -0.69 7.69
N VAL A 38 3.59 -1.51 7.73
CA VAL A 38 3.71 -2.62 8.71
C VAL A 38 3.81 -2.07 10.13
N ASP A 39 4.67 -1.06 10.33
CA ASP A 39 4.79 -0.39 11.62
C ASP A 39 3.53 0.42 11.93
N ALA A 40 2.92 1.06 10.92
CA ALA A 40 1.67 1.80 11.09
C ALA A 40 0.52 0.89 11.58
N ASP A 41 0.38 -0.32 11.04
CA ASP A 41 -0.63 -1.30 11.46
C ASP A 41 -0.42 -1.73 12.91
N SER A 42 0.85 -2.03 13.26
CA SER A 42 1.24 -2.38 14.63
C SER A 42 0.93 -1.27 15.62
N ASN A 43 1.18 -0.01 15.23
CA ASN A 43 0.90 1.16 16.05
C ASN A 43 -0.60 1.41 16.20
N ALA A 44 -1.38 1.32 15.12
CA ALA A 44 -2.84 1.48 15.16
C ALA A 44 -3.49 0.43 16.05
N PHE A 45 -3.07 -0.83 15.95
CA PHE A 45 -3.49 -1.89 16.86
C PHE A 45 -3.11 -1.59 18.31
N GLY A 46 -1.88 -1.10 18.54
CA GLY A 46 -1.41 -0.67 19.85
C GLY A 46 -2.29 0.43 20.48
N SER A 47 -2.64 1.46 19.71
CA SER A 47 -3.55 2.54 20.12
C SER A 47 -4.92 2.01 20.50
N TYR A 48 -5.51 1.13 19.68
CA TYR A 48 -6.79 0.50 19.97
C TYR A 48 -6.74 -0.33 21.27
N MET A 49 -5.67 -1.12 21.46
CA MET A 49 -5.47 -1.90 22.68
C MET A 49 -5.26 -1.04 23.93
N ALA A 50 -4.63 0.13 23.80
CA ALA A 50 -4.51 1.09 24.89
C ALA A 50 -5.87 1.69 25.25
N ALA A 51 -6.67 2.07 24.26
CA ALA A 51 -8.03 2.57 24.46
C ALA A 51 -8.94 1.53 25.16
N LEU A 52 -8.79 0.24 24.83
CA LEU A 52 -9.54 -0.84 25.49
C LEU A 52 -9.28 -0.90 27.01
N LYS A 53 -8.07 -0.55 27.45
CA LYS A 53 -7.63 -0.57 28.85
C LYS A 53 -8.03 0.66 29.66
N LEU A 54 -8.58 1.70 29.04
CA LEU A 54 -9.03 2.90 29.75
C LEU A 54 -10.12 2.57 30.79
N PRO A 55 -10.18 3.32 31.92
CA PRO A 55 -11.25 3.19 32.90
C PRO A 55 -12.65 3.36 32.30
N LYS A 56 -13.66 2.83 33.00
CA LYS A 56 -15.05 2.82 32.54
C LYS A 56 -16.06 2.85 33.69
N ASN A 57 -15.65 3.34 34.86
CA ASN A 57 -16.46 3.30 36.08
C ASN A 57 -17.41 4.50 36.18
N THR A 58 -17.06 5.63 35.56
CA THR A 58 -17.92 6.81 35.50
C THR A 58 -18.45 7.05 34.08
N ALA A 59 -19.53 7.84 33.95
CA ALA A 59 -20.05 8.22 32.64
C ALA A 59 -19.02 8.99 31.80
N GLU A 60 -18.26 9.89 32.43
CA GLU A 60 -17.17 10.63 31.77
C GLU A 60 -16.04 9.70 31.29
N GLU A 61 -15.66 8.71 32.10
CA GLU A 61 -14.66 7.71 31.71
C GLU A 61 -15.15 6.84 30.54
N GLN A 62 -16.42 6.44 30.56
CA GLN A 62 -17.02 5.65 29.47
C GLN A 62 -17.06 6.43 28.16
N GLU A 63 -17.39 7.72 28.21
CA GLU A 63 -17.39 8.59 27.04
C GLU A 63 -15.99 8.74 26.46
N LYS A 64 -14.99 9.08 27.30
CA LYS A 64 -13.58 9.19 26.87
C LYS A 64 -13.06 7.88 26.29
N ARG A 65 -13.37 6.75 26.93
CA ARG A 65 -13.02 5.42 26.43
C ARG A 65 -13.67 5.13 25.09
N SER A 66 -14.96 5.44 24.92
CA SER A 66 -15.66 5.23 23.65
C SER A 66 -15.08 6.09 22.54
N ALA A 67 -14.77 7.35 22.82
CA ALA A 67 -14.14 8.24 21.84
C ALA A 67 -12.77 7.71 21.40
N ALA A 68 -11.91 7.33 22.36
CA ALA A 68 -10.59 6.78 22.06
C ALA A 68 -10.65 5.47 21.25
N LEU A 69 -11.64 4.61 21.51
CA LEU A 69 -11.84 3.38 20.72
C LEU A 69 -12.27 3.69 19.29
N GLN A 70 -13.16 4.66 19.08
CA GLN A 70 -13.62 5.04 17.74
C GLN A 70 -12.50 5.67 16.92
N GLU A 71 -11.68 6.53 17.52
CA GLU A 71 -10.50 7.08 16.85
C GLU A 71 -9.47 5.99 16.52
N GLY A 72 -9.20 5.07 17.46
CA GLY A 72 -8.31 3.93 17.19
C GLY A 72 -8.80 3.02 16.07
N LEU A 73 -10.13 2.84 15.92
CA LEU A 73 -10.71 2.09 14.79
C LEU A 73 -10.56 2.84 13.46
N LYS A 74 -10.75 4.17 13.45
CA LYS A 74 -10.52 4.99 12.24
C LYS A 74 -9.07 4.92 11.79
N GLU A 75 -8.12 5.01 12.72
CA GLU A 75 -6.69 4.79 12.44
C GLU A 75 -6.44 3.38 11.88
N ALA A 76 -7.03 2.35 12.50
CA ALA A 76 -6.90 0.96 12.06
C ALA A 76 -7.52 0.69 10.67
N VAL A 77 -8.54 1.44 10.26
CA VAL A 77 -9.09 1.39 8.88
C VAL A 77 -8.17 2.11 7.90
N GLN A 78 -7.58 3.24 8.29
CA GLN A 78 -6.80 4.08 7.39
C GLN A 78 -5.52 3.39 6.89
N VAL A 79 -4.90 2.55 7.71
CA VAL A 79 -3.68 1.80 7.33
C VAL A 79 -3.91 0.84 6.15
N PRO A 80 -4.83 -0.14 6.23
CA PRO A 80 -5.13 -1.03 5.10
C PRO A 80 -5.76 -0.29 3.91
N LEU A 81 -6.54 0.78 4.13
CA LEU A 81 -7.01 1.62 3.03
C LEU A 81 -5.83 2.23 2.25
N SER A 82 -4.85 2.80 2.96
CA SER A 82 -3.65 3.36 2.34
C SER A 82 -2.83 2.29 1.60
N LEU A 83 -2.76 1.06 2.13
CA LEU A 83 -2.15 -0.07 1.43
C LEU A 83 -2.81 -0.32 0.07
N ALA A 84 -4.15 -0.41 0.04
CA ALA A 84 -4.90 -0.62 -1.20
C ALA A 84 -4.72 0.53 -2.19
N GLU A 85 -4.78 1.79 -1.72
CA GLU A 85 -4.60 2.98 -2.55
C GLU A 85 -3.20 3.03 -3.17
N ASN A 86 -2.15 2.76 -2.39
CA ASN A 86 -0.77 2.75 -2.90
C ASN A 86 -0.56 1.64 -3.93
N ILE A 87 -1.06 0.42 -3.68
CA ILE A 87 -1.00 -0.66 -4.67
C ILE A 87 -1.76 -0.28 -5.95
N ASN A 88 -2.90 0.39 -5.84
CA ASN A 88 -3.71 0.78 -6.99
C ASN A 88 -2.94 1.67 -7.98
N THR A 89 -1.96 2.45 -7.51
CA THR A 89 -1.09 3.27 -8.37
C THR A 89 -0.16 2.45 -9.27
N LEU A 90 0.08 1.18 -8.94
CA LEU A 90 1.06 0.33 -9.60
C LEU A 90 0.51 -0.47 -10.78
N TRP A 91 -0.82 -0.54 -10.95
CA TRP A 91 -1.43 -1.36 -12.00
C TRP A 91 -1.08 -0.91 -13.42
N LEU A 92 -1.11 0.41 -13.67
CA LEU A 92 -0.76 0.95 -14.98
C LEU A 92 0.74 0.78 -15.29
N PRO A 93 1.68 1.11 -14.39
CA PRO A 93 3.10 0.80 -14.58
C PRO A 93 3.36 -0.69 -14.81
N LEU A 94 2.70 -1.59 -14.05
CA LEU A 94 2.88 -3.04 -14.18
C LEU A 94 2.40 -3.54 -15.54
N LEU A 95 1.24 -3.04 -15.99
CA LEU A 95 0.70 -3.35 -17.31
C LEU A 95 1.67 -2.91 -18.41
N GLU A 96 2.25 -1.72 -18.29
CA GLU A 96 3.21 -1.22 -19.28
C GLU A 96 4.52 -2.03 -19.27
N MET A 97 5.04 -2.37 -18.09
CA MET A 97 6.16 -3.31 -17.95
C MET A 97 5.86 -4.67 -18.58
N SER A 98 4.63 -5.16 -18.53
CA SER A 98 4.27 -6.45 -19.13
C SER A 98 4.35 -6.48 -20.66
N LYS A 99 4.24 -5.31 -21.32
CA LYS A 99 4.30 -5.19 -22.79
C LYS A 99 5.73 -5.06 -23.31
N HIS A 100 6.59 -4.39 -22.54
CA HIS A 100 7.92 -3.95 -22.99
C HIS A 100 9.08 -4.53 -22.16
N GLY A 101 8.79 -5.19 -21.04
CA GLY A 101 9.78 -5.75 -20.14
C GLY A 101 10.55 -6.93 -20.72
N ASN A 102 11.64 -7.29 -20.05
CA ASN A 102 12.44 -8.44 -20.42
C ASN A 102 11.60 -9.73 -20.36
N ALA A 103 11.45 -10.42 -21.49
CA ALA A 103 10.71 -11.68 -21.58
C ALA A 103 11.23 -12.76 -20.62
N ALA A 104 12.53 -12.73 -20.28
CA ALA A 104 13.12 -13.64 -19.30
C ALA A 104 12.57 -13.42 -17.87
N CYS A 105 12.03 -12.23 -17.56
CA CYS A 105 11.45 -11.86 -16.27
C CYS A 105 9.92 -12.04 -16.23
N LYS A 106 9.33 -12.78 -17.19
CA LYS A 106 7.88 -12.97 -17.27
C LYS A 106 7.30 -13.62 -16.01
N SER A 107 7.99 -14.62 -15.44
CA SER A 107 7.57 -15.25 -14.18
C SER A 107 7.56 -14.27 -13.02
N ASP A 108 8.54 -13.38 -12.95
CA ASP A 108 8.64 -12.37 -11.89
C ASP A 108 7.48 -11.38 -11.96
N LEU A 109 7.11 -10.94 -13.17
CA LEU A 109 5.92 -10.11 -13.39
C LEU A 109 4.62 -10.80 -13.00
N GLN A 110 4.49 -12.11 -13.25
CA GLN A 110 3.32 -12.89 -12.83
C GLN A 110 3.20 -12.95 -11.30
N VAL A 111 4.32 -13.19 -10.61
CA VAL A 111 4.37 -13.17 -9.14
C VAL A 111 4.04 -11.78 -8.61
N ALA A 112 4.62 -10.72 -9.18
CA ALA A 112 4.35 -9.35 -8.78
C ALA A 112 2.85 -9.00 -8.90
N ALA A 113 2.21 -9.35 -10.02
CA ALA A 113 0.77 -9.12 -10.22
C ALA A 113 -0.08 -9.81 -9.14
N LYS A 114 0.23 -11.09 -8.84
CA LYS A 114 -0.50 -11.84 -7.81
C LYS A 114 -0.23 -11.37 -6.39
N ALA A 115 0.99 -10.95 -6.09
CA ALA A 115 1.34 -10.39 -4.79
C ALA A 115 0.58 -9.08 -4.53
N LEU A 116 0.54 -8.17 -5.51
CA LEU A 116 -0.22 -6.91 -5.41
C LEU A 116 -1.72 -7.16 -5.29
N GLU A 117 -2.28 -8.10 -6.07
CA GLU A 117 -3.70 -8.48 -5.99
C GLU A 117 -4.04 -9.02 -4.60
N THR A 118 -3.20 -9.91 -4.06
CA THR A 118 -3.39 -10.48 -2.73
C THR A 118 -3.24 -9.42 -1.63
N GLY A 119 -2.36 -8.44 -1.82
CA GLY A 119 -2.20 -7.30 -0.91
C GLY A 119 -3.48 -6.47 -0.82
N VAL A 120 -4.10 -6.13 -1.95
CA VAL A 120 -5.39 -5.43 -1.99
C VAL A 120 -6.51 -6.28 -1.38
N PHE A 121 -6.52 -7.59 -1.67
CA PHE A 121 -7.47 -8.53 -1.08
C PHE A 121 -7.38 -8.54 0.46
N GLY A 122 -6.16 -8.61 1.01
CA GLY A 122 -5.94 -8.53 2.46
C GLY A 122 -6.38 -7.18 3.04
N ALA A 123 -5.99 -6.08 2.40
CA ALA A 123 -6.41 -4.73 2.78
C ALA A 123 -7.94 -4.59 2.85
N TYR A 124 -8.66 -5.11 1.84
CA TYR A 124 -10.11 -5.07 1.78
C TYR A 124 -10.77 -5.71 3.02
N PHE A 125 -10.34 -6.91 3.43
CA PHE A 125 -10.92 -7.55 4.61
C PHE A 125 -10.55 -6.85 5.91
N ASN A 126 -9.33 -6.31 6.00
CA ASN A 126 -8.89 -5.53 7.17
C ASN A 126 -9.65 -4.21 7.31
N VAL A 127 -9.98 -3.54 6.20
CA VAL A 127 -10.89 -2.39 6.20
C VAL A 127 -12.28 -2.82 6.69
N LEU A 128 -12.86 -3.84 6.06
CA LEU A 128 -14.23 -4.27 6.37
C LEU A 128 -14.43 -4.69 7.82
N ILE A 129 -13.46 -5.40 8.42
CA ILE A 129 -13.61 -5.87 9.79
C ILE A 129 -13.61 -4.72 10.79
N ASN A 130 -12.77 -3.70 10.60
CA ASN A 130 -12.69 -2.54 11.48
C ASN A 130 -13.85 -1.55 11.23
N LEU A 131 -14.24 -1.34 9.97
CA LEU A 131 -15.31 -0.42 9.61
C LEU A 131 -16.66 -0.81 10.23
N ARG A 132 -16.92 -2.11 10.42
CA ARG A 132 -18.14 -2.61 11.09
C ARG A 132 -18.28 -2.14 12.54
N GLU A 133 -17.18 -1.79 13.20
CA GLU A 133 -17.13 -1.34 14.59
C GLU A 133 -17.15 0.20 14.70
N ILE A 134 -17.05 0.92 13.58
CA ILE A 134 -17.14 2.38 13.51
C ILE A 134 -18.62 2.79 13.49
N LYS A 135 -18.99 3.71 14.39
CA LYS A 135 -20.36 4.21 14.55
C LYS A 135 -20.67 5.38 13.62
N ASP A 136 -19.65 6.09 13.18
CA ASP A 136 -19.73 7.22 12.27
C ASP A 136 -20.07 6.70 10.86
N THR A 137 -21.29 6.94 10.39
CA THR A 137 -21.78 6.38 9.11
C THR A 137 -21.34 7.19 7.89
N GLU A 138 -20.78 8.38 8.07
CA GLU A 138 -20.27 9.21 6.98
C GLU A 138 -18.79 8.94 6.66
N PHE A 139 -18.07 8.32 7.60
CA PHE A 139 -16.69 7.86 7.44
C PHE A 139 -16.60 6.63 6.52
#